data_AF-A0A4R6ZGZ1-F1
#
_entry.id   AF-A0A4R6ZGZ1-F1
#
_cell.length_a   1.000
_cell.length_b   1.000
_cell.length_c   1.000
_cell.angle_alpha   90.00
_cell.angle_beta   90.00
_cell.angle_gamma   90.00
#
_symmetry.space_group_name_H-M   'P 1'
#
loop_
_entity.id
_entity.type
_entity.pdbx_description
1 polymer ?
#
loop_
_entity_poly.entity_id
_entity_poly.type
_entity_poly.pdbx_seq_one_letter_code
_entity_poly.pdbx_strand_id
1 'polypeptide(L)'
;MHPMTKQHVIYAMDKNATPSMTVDNGAVVTIETYDCFENQIRSEYQPFHRLDWSRVNPATGPIFIKDAEPGDILAVTIEKIQLIGDATMLTGPELGVLGDDLTENTIRRFPIVNDKLIFSKEIAIPLNKMIGVIGTAPAGNPISCGTPEAHGGNMDCKEIKEGITLFLPVNVSGALLAIGDVHAAMADGEVSVSGAEVSSQITMRLQVVKEKNWPTPSLISEDKIITIASAPTLDEASKIATKNMVQLLTDATRVTTSEAIMLLSLAGDLRICQVVDPNKTVRMELPLQYWSENPFL
;
A
#
# COMPACT_ATOMS: atom_id res chain seq x y z
N MET A 1 1.43 20.79 -11.04
CA MET A 1 1.75 19.36 -11.17
C MET A 1 3.26 19.23 -11.01
N HIS A 2 3.70 18.54 -9.97
CA HIS A 2 5.13 18.40 -9.64
C HIS A 2 5.61 17.00 -10.03
N PRO A 3 6.41 16.83 -11.10
CA PRO A 3 6.94 15.52 -11.48
C PRO A 3 8.14 15.13 -10.60
N MET A 4 8.19 13.87 -10.15
CA MET A 4 9.36 13.24 -9.53
C MET A 4 9.76 12.02 -10.35
N THR A 5 11.05 11.90 -10.67
CA THR A 5 11.56 10.70 -11.34
C THR A 5 11.89 9.62 -10.31
N LYS A 6 11.85 8.35 -10.75
CA LYS A 6 12.21 7.17 -9.95
C LYS A 6 13.68 7.10 -9.52
N GLN A 7 14.52 8.09 -9.83
CA GLN A 7 15.93 8.11 -9.40
C GLN A 7 16.09 8.41 -7.91
N HIS A 8 15.05 8.94 -7.28
CA HIS A 8 15.03 9.33 -5.88
C HIS A 8 14.29 8.27 -5.04
N VAL A 9 14.98 7.19 -4.69
CA VAL A 9 14.39 6.07 -3.94
C VAL A 9 15.03 5.87 -2.58
N ILE A 10 14.23 5.38 -1.65
CA ILE A 10 14.62 4.89 -0.33
C ILE A 10 14.26 3.41 -0.20
N TYR A 11 14.98 2.70 0.66
CA TYR A 11 14.72 1.29 1.00
C TYR A 11 14.25 1.11 2.44
N ALA A 12 14.15 2.21 3.18
CA ALA A 12 13.57 2.27 4.51
C ALA A 12 12.86 3.61 4.70
N MET A 13 11.67 3.57 5.30
CA MET A 13 10.96 4.74 5.78
C MET A 13 11.70 5.28 7.01
N ASP A 14 12.31 6.46 6.88
CA ASP A 14 13.19 7.06 7.89
C ASP A 14 12.89 8.55 8.07
N LYS A 15 12.75 8.98 9.32
CA LYS A 15 12.58 10.40 9.69
C LYS A 15 13.77 11.29 9.31
N ASN A 16 14.94 10.70 9.11
CA ASN A 16 16.16 11.41 8.73
C ASN A 16 16.41 11.39 7.22
N ALA A 17 15.53 10.75 6.43
CA ALA A 17 15.67 10.73 4.98
C ALA A 17 15.55 12.15 4.43
N THR A 18 16.50 12.52 3.55
CA THR A 18 16.49 13.84 2.91
C THR A 18 15.33 13.91 1.92
N PRO A 19 14.43 14.92 1.99
CA PRO A 19 13.35 15.06 1.04
C PRO A 19 13.84 15.25 -0.39
N SER A 20 13.26 14.49 -1.30
CA SER A 20 13.52 14.58 -2.74
C SER A 20 12.64 15.64 -3.42
N MET A 21 11.57 16.06 -2.74
CA MET A 21 10.67 17.13 -3.16
C MET A 21 10.01 17.76 -1.94
N THR A 22 9.68 19.05 -2.03
CA THR A 22 8.83 19.75 -1.07
C THR A 22 7.64 20.35 -1.79
N VAL A 23 6.44 20.15 -1.24
CA VAL A 23 5.18 20.65 -1.83
C VAL A 23 4.31 21.32 -0.78
N ASP A 24 3.43 22.22 -1.24
CA ASP A 24 2.42 22.84 -0.38
C ASP A 24 1.27 21.87 -0.07
N ASN A 25 0.53 22.11 1.02
CA ASN A 25 -0.70 21.39 1.32
C ASN A 25 -1.72 21.52 0.16
N GLY A 26 -2.32 20.41 -0.26
CA GLY A 26 -3.26 20.34 -1.37
C GLY A 26 -2.62 20.13 -2.75
N ALA A 27 -1.29 20.03 -2.82
CA ALA A 27 -0.57 19.85 -4.06
C ALA A 27 -0.94 18.53 -4.77
N VAL A 28 -0.93 18.58 -6.10
CA VAL A 28 -1.00 17.41 -6.97
C VAL A 28 0.39 17.11 -7.52
N VAL A 29 0.86 15.89 -7.24
CA VAL A 29 2.18 15.40 -7.62
C VAL A 29 2.04 14.22 -8.56
N THR A 30 3.04 14.03 -9.41
CA THR A 30 3.16 12.86 -10.28
C THR A 30 4.52 12.24 -10.04
N ILE A 31 4.57 10.98 -9.63
CA ILE A 31 5.83 10.28 -9.34
C ILE A 31 5.99 9.08 -10.27
N GLU A 32 7.22 8.81 -10.71
CA GLU A 32 7.57 7.55 -11.35
C GLU A 32 8.13 6.58 -10.32
N THR A 33 7.83 5.30 -10.45
CA THR A 33 8.35 4.22 -9.61
C THR A 33 9.09 3.19 -10.45
N TYR A 34 10.09 2.53 -9.86
CA TYR A 34 10.54 1.23 -10.37
C TYR A 34 9.50 0.14 -10.03
N ASP A 35 9.69 -1.06 -10.59
CA ASP A 35 9.11 -2.28 -9.99
C ASP A 35 9.82 -2.60 -8.65
N CYS A 36 9.29 -3.55 -7.89
CA CYS A 36 9.84 -3.92 -6.58
C CYS A 36 11.28 -4.46 -6.64
N PHE A 37 11.76 -4.87 -7.81
CA PHE A 37 13.14 -5.33 -8.05
C PHE A 37 14.05 -4.22 -8.59
N GLU A 38 13.64 -2.95 -8.53
CA GLU A 38 14.33 -1.80 -9.12
C GLU A 38 14.64 -1.97 -10.63
N ASN A 39 13.76 -2.66 -11.35
CA ASN A 39 13.89 -3.06 -12.75
C ASN A 39 15.18 -3.85 -13.06
N GLN A 40 15.73 -4.52 -12.05
CA GLN A 40 16.91 -5.38 -12.22
C GLN A 40 16.58 -6.54 -13.17
N ILE A 41 15.36 -7.10 -13.09
CA ILE A 41 14.93 -8.25 -13.89
C ILE A 41 14.52 -7.82 -15.29
N ARG A 42 15.33 -8.20 -16.28
CA ARG A 42 15.05 -7.89 -17.71
C ARG A 42 14.74 -9.13 -18.54
N SER A 43 14.93 -10.32 -17.98
CA SER A 43 14.74 -11.61 -18.64
C SER A 43 14.26 -12.65 -17.65
N GLU A 44 13.40 -13.58 -18.09
CA GLU A 44 12.98 -14.74 -17.29
C GLU A 44 14.14 -15.69 -16.97
N TYR A 45 15.24 -15.62 -17.74
CA TYR A 45 16.46 -16.41 -17.54
C TYR A 45 17.51 -15.69 -16.69
N GLN A 46 17.16 -14.56 -16.07
CA GLN A 46 18.10 -13.80 -15.25
C GLN A 46 18.54 -14.64 -14.03
N PRO A 47 19.86 -14.85 -13.83
CA PRO A 47 20.30 -15.66 -12.70
C PRO A 47 19.99 -14.98 -11.36
N PHE A 48 19.28 -15.68 -10.49
CA PHE A 48 18.81 -15.19 -9.20
C PHE A 48 19.92 -14.61 -8.30
N HIS A 49 21.10 -15.27 -8.29
CA HIS A 49 22.27 -14.85 -7.52
C HIS A 49 22.93 -13.55 -8.03
N ARG A 50 22.48 -13.01 -9.17
CA ARG A 50 22.96 -11.72 -9.72
C ARG A 50 22.05 -10.56 -9.35
N LEU A 51 20.90 -10.82 -8.73
CA LEU A 51 20.04 -9.77 -8.20
C LEU A 51 20.69 -9.19 -6.94
N ASP A 52 20.71 -7.86 -6.87
CA ASP A 52 21.10 -7.14 -5.67
C ASP A 52 19.88 -7.04 -4.75
N TRP A 53 19.81 -7.95 -3.78
CA TRP A 53 18.74 -8.03 -2.79
C TRP A 53 18.76 -6.88 -1.78
N SER A 54 19.81 -6.05 -1.76
CA SER A 54 19.79 -4.80 -0.98
C SER A 54 18.97 -3.69 -1.65
N ARG A 55 18.57 -3.92 -2.91
CA ARG A 55 17.87 -2.98 -3.78
C ARG A 55 16.47 -3.50 -4.16
N VAL A 56 15.74 -4.03 -3.18
CA VAL A 56 14.35 -4.49 -3.31
C VAL A 56 13.41 -3.57 -2.55
N ASN A 57 12.17 -3.47 -3.03
CA ASN A 57 11.12 -2.55 -2.58
C ASN A 57 11.57 -1.07 -2.55
N PRO A 58 12.13 -0.54 -3.67
CA PRO A 58 12.47 0.88 -3.76
C PRO A 58 11.20 1.75 -3.71
N ALA A 59 11.08 2.60 -2.70
CA ALA A 59 10.03 3.60 -2.60
C ALA A 59 10.53 4.95 -3.10
N THR A 60 9.88 5.53 -4.10
CA THR A 60 10.19 6.86 -4.63
C THR A 60 9.74 7.94 -3.65
N GLY A 61 10.65 8.85 -3.30
CA GLY A 61 10.44 9.88 -2.28
C GLY A 61 11.72 10.19 -1.48
N PRO A 62 11.61 10.61 -0.21
CA PRO A 62 10.37 11.05 0.43
C PRO A 62 9.96 12.44 -0.07
N ILE A 63 8.65 12.68 -0.09
CA ILE A 63 8.03 13.98 -0.36
C ILE A 63 7.78 14.65 0.99
N PHE A 64 8.25 15.89 1.14
CA PHE A 64 7.96 16.74 2.29
C PHE A 64 6.71 17.60 1.99
N ILE A 65 5.67 17.47 2.79
CA ILE A 65 4.45 18.28 2.68
C ILE A 65 4.53 19.42 3.69
N LYS A 66 4.57 20.66 3.22
CA LYS A 66 4.62 21.83 4.12
C LYS A 66 3.43 21.83 5.08
N ASP A 67 3.71 22.29 6.29
CA ASP A 67 2.76 22.41 7.40
C ASP A 67 2.21 21.08 7.94
N ALA A 68 2.66 19.92 7.45
CA ALA A 68 2.37 18.63 8.07
C ALA A 68 3.22 18.46 9.33
N GLU A 69 2.60 18.31 10.50
CA GLU A 69 3.27 18.20 11.80
C GLU A 69 2.87 16.90 12.53
N PRO A 70 3.71 16.39 13.45
CA PRO A 70 3.39 15.19 14.23
C PRO A 70 2.01 15.26 14.88
N GLY A 71 1.19 14.24 14.66
CA GLY A 71 -0.19 14.14 15.13
C GLY A 71 -1.24 14.52 14.09
N ASP A 72 -0.84 15.14 12.97
CA ASP A 72 -1.72 15.30 11.82
C ASP A 72 -1.94 13.98 11.07
N ILE A 73 -2.85 14.00 10.11
CA ILE A 73 -3.09 12.91 9.16
C ILE A 73 -2.81 13.41 7.75
N LEU A 74 -2.13 12.59 6.95
CA LEU A 74 -1.94 12.84 5.53
C LEU A 74 -3.00 12.08 4.74
N ALA A 75 -3.91 12.81 4.09
CA ALA A 75 -4.84 12.29 3.12
C ALA A 75 -4.18 12.27 1.72
N VAL A 76 -4.14 11.08 1.12
CA VAL A 76 -3.55 10.82 -0.19
C VAL A 76 -4.65 10.31 -1.12
N THR A 77 -5.14 11.18 -2.01
CA THR A 77 -6.11 10.79 -3.04
C THR A 77 -5.36 10.28 -4.27
N ILE A 78 -5.59 9.02 -4.64
CA ILE A 78 -4.95 8.38 -5.79
C ILE A 78 -5.76 8.71 -7.04
N GLU A 79 -5.28 9.66 -7.85
CA GLU A 79 -6.01 10.12 -9.04
C GLU A 79 -5.75 9.19 -10.25
N LYS A 80 -4.53 8.70 -10.41
CA LYS A 80 -4.16 7.86 -11.56
C LYS A 80 -2.93 7.00 -11.30
N ILE A 81 -2.93 5.78 -11.82
CA ILE A 81 -1.84 4.80 -11.88
C ILE A 81 -1.68 4.38 -13.34
N GLN A 82 -0.55 4.75 -13.94
CA GLN A 82 -0.15 4.39 -15.30
C GLN A 82 0.97 3.37 -15.25
N LEU A 83 0.75 2.17 -15.79
CA LEU A 83 1.77 1.13 -15.82
C LEU A 83 2.76 1.38 -16.97
N ILE A 84 4.03 1.03 -16.76
CA ILE A 84 5.12 1.24 -17.71
C ILE A 84 5.80 -0.10 -18.01
N GLY A 85 5.48 -0.69 -19.16
CA GLY A 85 6.09 -1.94 -19.64
C GLY A 85 5.36 -3.20 -19.21
N ASP A 86 6.08 -4.32 -19.23
CA ASP A 86 5.57 -5.64 -18.84
C ASP A 86 5.70 -5.84 -17.34
N ALA A 87 4.84 -6.69 -16.77
CA ALA A 87 4.92 -7.09 -15.38
C ALA A 87 5.94 -8.22 -15.18
N THR A 88 6.50 -8.31 -13.98
CA THR A 88 7.41 -9.37 -13.55
C THR A 88 6.80 -10.07 -12.33
N MET A 89 6.94 -11.39 -12.23
CA MET A 89 6.70 -12.13 -10.99
C MET A 89 7.91 -12.99 -10.68
N LEU A 90 8.10 -13.24 -9.40
CA LEU A 90 9.17 -14.07 -8.89
C LEU A 90 8.65 -14.92 -7.73
N THR A 91 9.06 -16.18 -7.69
CA THR A 91 8.81 -17.08 -6.57
C THR A 91 9.90 -18.14 -6.50
N GLY A 92 9.99 -18.90 -5.41
CA GLY A 92 11.05 -19.88 -5.22
C GLY A 92 11.03 -20.55 -3.85
N PRO A 93 12.04 -21.39 -3.55
CA PRO A 93 12.20 -22.03 -2.26
C PRO A 93 12.15 -21.01 -1.12
N GLU A 94 11.43 -21.33 -0.04
CA GLU A 94 11.27 -20.47 1.16
C GLU A 94 10.55 -19.13 0.92
N LEU A 95 10.00 -18.89 -0.30
CA LEU A 95 9.27 -17.67 -0.63
C LEU A 95 7.76 -17.90 -0.70
N GLY A 96 7.00 -16.99 -0.11
CA GLY A 96 5.54 -17.03 -0.10
C GLY A 96 4.97 -18.16 0.77
N VAL A 97 3.69 -18.48 0.56
CA VAL A 97 2.96 -19.47 1.38
C VAL A 97 3.40 -20.90 1.08
N LEU A 98 3.76 -21.19 -0.17
CA LEU A 98 4.10 -22.53 -0.66
C LEU A 98 5.58 -22.62 -1.09
N GLY A 99 6.44 -21.80 -0.50
CA GLY A 99 7.88 -21.84 -0.77
C GLY A 99 8.51 -23.21 -0.49
N ASP A 100 7.99 -23.94 0.49
CA ASP A 100 8.49 -25.28 0.87
C ASP A 100 8.21 -26.36 -0.20
N ASP A 101 7.25 -26.11 -1.10
CA ASP A 101 6.91 -27.03 -2.21
C ASP A 101 7.79 -26.79 -3.45
N LEU A 102 8.59 -25.71 -3.46
CA LEU A 102 9.39 -25.29 -4.60
C LEU A 102 10.85 -25.72 -4.43
N THR A 103 11.44 -26.26 -5.49
CA THR A 103 12.85 -26.67 -5.51
C THR A 103 13.75 -25.70 -6.27
N GLU A 104 13.17 -24.79 -7.05
CA GLU A 104 13.90 -23.88 -7.93
C GLU A 104 13.26 -22.49 -7.96
N ASN A 105 14.10 -21.46 -8.05
CA ASN A 105 13.65 -20.09 -8.25
C ASN A 105 13.09 -19.91 -9.66
N THR A 106 11.93 -19.26 -9.76
CA THR A 106 11.25 -19.00 -11.03
C THR A 106 10.99 -17.51 -11.19
N ILE A 107 11.35 -16.99 -12.36
CA ILE A 107 11.01 -15.64 -12.79
C ILE A 107 10.10 -15.77 -14.01
N ARG A 108 8.99 -15.04 -14.01
CA ARG A 108 8.10 -14.89 -15.16
C ARG A 108 7.93 -13.42 -15.51
N ARG A 109 7.85 -13.11 -16.79
CA ARG A 109 7.50 -11.78 -17.30
C ARG A 109 6.22 -11.90 -18.12
N PHE A 110 5.31 -10.97 -17.91
CA PHE A 110 3.96 -11.02 -18.44
C PHE A 110 3.65 -9.73 -19.23
N PRO A 111 3.40 -9.85 -20.54
CA PRO A 111 2.95 -8.73 -21.34
C PRO A 111 1.62 -8.17 -20.81
N ILE A 112 1.48 -6.85 -20.86
CA ILE A 112 0.22 -6.16 -20.57
C ILE A 112 -0.36 -5.65 -21.89
N VAL A 113 -1.53 -6.17 -22.29
CA VAL A 113 -2.17 -5.87 -23.57
C VAL A 113 -3.67 -5.64 -23.35
N ASN A 114 -4.20 -4.51 -23.83
CA ASN A 114 -5.63 -4.16 -23.76
C ASN A 114 -6.21 -4.31 -22.34
N ASP A 115 -5.57 -3.68 -21.35
CA ASP A 115 -5.96 -3.72 -19.93
C ASP A 115 -6.07 -5.14 -19.34
N LYS A 116 -5.22 -6.05 -19.82
CA LYS A 116 -5.07 -7.41 -19.28
C LYS A 116 -3.61 -7.81 -19.18
N LEU A 117 -3.28 -8.53 -18.13
CA LEU A 117 -2.03 -9.25 -18.00
C LEU A 117 -2.15 -10.61 -18.70
N ILE A 118 -1.25 -10.90 -19.64
CA ILE A 118 -1.26 -12.13 -20.43
C ILE A 118 -0.43 -13.20 -19.71
N PHE A 119 -1.09 -14.06 -18.93
CA PHE A 119 -0.42 -15.10 -18.14
C PHE A 119 0.05 -16.27 -19.02
N SER A 120 -0.82 -16.71 -19.95
CA SER A 120 -0.54 -17.72 -20.97
C SER A 120 -1.33 -17.41 -22.26
N LYS A 121 -1.30 -18.31 -23.25
CA LYS A 121 -2.13 -18.18 -24.46
C LYS A 121 -3.64 -18.32 -24.17
N GLU A 122 -3.97 -19.00 -23.08
CA GLU A 122 -5.34 -19.34 -22.67
C GLU A 122 -5.83 -18.46 -21.52
N ILE A 123 -4.92 -17.90 -20.72
CA ILE A 123 -5.23 -17.16 -19.50
C ILE A 123 -4.82 -15.69 -19.65
N ALA A 124 -5.81 -14.81 -19.60
CA ALA A 124 -5.64 -13.37 -19.53
C ALA A 124 -6.36 -12.83 -18.29
N ILE A 125 -5.65 -12.10 -17.45
CA ILE A 125 -6.12 -11.61 -16.16
C ILE A 125 -6.47 -10.12 -16.30
N PRO A 126 -7.70 -9.69 -15.97
CA PRO A 126 -8.03 -8.27 -15.91
C PRO A 126 -7.10 -7.54 -14.94
N LEU A 127 -6.63 -6.35 -15.31
CA LEU A 127 -5.83 -5.54 -14.39
C LEU A 127 -6.66 -5.10 -13.18
N ASN A 128 -6.04 -5.10 -12.01
CA ASN A 128 -6.55 -4.48 -10.80
C ASN A 128 -5.43 -3.70 -10.12
N LYS A 129 -4.96 -2.67 -10.82
CA LYS A 129 -3.82 -1.82 -10.48
C LYS A 129 -3.90 -1.32 -9.03
N MET A 130 -2.80 -1.44 -8.30
CA MET A 130 -2.71 -1.02 -6.90
C MET A 130 -1.29 -0.65 -6.50
N ILE A 131 -1.14 0.09 -5.40
CA ILE A 131 0.14 0.50 -4.82
C ILE A 131 0.44 -0.36 -3.58
N GLY A 132 1.52 -1.14 -3.61
CA GLY A 132 1.91 -2.06 -2.55
C GLY A 132 2.61 -1.37 -1.40
N VAL A 133 3.65 -0.58 -1.75
CA VAL A 133 4.39 0.25 -0.81
C VAL A 133 3.91 1.69 -0.86
N ILE A 134 3.27 2.15 0.21
CA ILE A 134 2.95 3.57 0.44
C ILE A 134 2.98 3.86 1.93
N GLY A 135 3.78 4.84 2.35
CA GLY A 135 3.91 5.15 3.77
C GLY A 135 4.59 6.48 4.07
N THR A 136 4.41 6.94 5.29
CA THR A 136 5.09 8.11 5.87
C THR A 136 6.24 7.66 6.76
N ALA A 137 7.16 8.56 7.11
CA ALA A 137 8.24 8.19 8.00
C ALA A 137 7.73 7.93 9.43
N PRO A 138 8.18 6.85 10.10
CA PRO A 138 7.89 6.61 11.51
C PRO A 138 8.64 7.61 12.41
N ALA A 139 8.11 7.90 13.60
CA ALA A 139 8.82 8.71 14.60
C ALA A 139 10.04 8.00 15.21
N GLY A 140 10.04 6.66 15.15
CA GLY A 140 11.03 5.77 15.77
C GLY A 140 12.28 5.55 14.93
N ASN A 141 12.74 4.30 14.91
CA ASN A 141 13.84 3.85 14.06
C ASN A 141 13.36 3.69 12.61
N PRO A 142 14.28 3.69 11.63
CA PRO A 142 13.94 3.38 10.24
C PRO A 142 13.31 1.99 10.12
N ILE A 143 12.32 1.85 9.24
CA ILE A 143 11.66 0.58 8.95
C ILE A 143 11.82 0.27 7.47
N SER A 144 12.21 -0.96 7.13
CA SER A 144 12.34 -1.41 5.74
C SER A 144 11.09 -1.10 4.93
N CYS A 145 11.24 -0.67 3.68
CA CYS A 145 10.11 -0.47 2.78
C CYS A 145 9.30 -1.76 2.57
N GLY A 146 9.90 -2.94 2.75
CA GLY A 146 9.23 -4.25 2.70
C GLY A 146 8.60 -4.71 4.01
N THR A 147 8.45 -3.86 5.04
CA THR A 147 7.73 -4.22 6.26
C THR A 147 6.59 -3.24 6.49
N PRO A 148 5.33 -3.70 6.48
CA PRO A 148 4.23 -2.82 6.84
C PRO A 148 4.09 -2.67 8.35
N GLU A 149 3.72 -1.46 8.78
CA GLU A 149 3.39 -1.15 10.17
C GLU A 149 2.39 0.02 10.24
N ALA A 150 2.27 0.69 11.39
CA ALA A 150 1.32 1.79 11.58
C ALA A 150 1.54 2.98 10.63
N HIS A 151 2.75 3.14 10.08
CA HIS A 151 3.11 4.20 9.14
C HIS A 151 2.73 3.92 7.68
N GLY A 152 2.09 2.77 7.41
CA GLY A 152 1.89 2.23 6.06
C GLY A 152 3.00 1.25 5.73
N GLY A 153 3.74 1.51 4.65
CA GLY A 153 4.80 0.62 4.15
C GLY A 153 4.24 -0.40 3.17
N ASN A 154 4.77 -1.63 3.18
CA ASN A 154 4.38 -2.71 2.26
C ASN A 154 3.03 -3.35 2.63
N MET A 155 1.94 -2.61 2.44
CA MET A 155 0.62 -3.07 2.89
C MET A 155 -0.01 -4.10 1.95
N ASP A 156 0.43 -4.13 0.68
CA ASP A 156 -0.08 -5.00 -0.39
C ASP A 156 -1.59 -5.22 -0.30
N CYS A 157 -2.27 -4.07 -0.27
CA CYS A 157 -3.70 -3.99 -0.15
C CYS A 157 -4.26 -3.57 -1.50
N LYS A 158 -4.90 -4.51 -2.20
CA LYS A 158 -5.51 -4.27 -3.53
C LYS A 158 -6.55 -3.14 -3.57
N GLU A 159 -7.00 -2.66 -2.41
CA GLU A 159 -7.93 -1.53 -2.28
C GLU A 159 -7.21 -0.16 -2.32
N ILE A 160 -5.88 -0.12 -2.25
CA ILE A 160 -5.05 1.07 -2.47
C ILE A 160 -4.88 1.26 -3.99
N LYS A 161 -5.96 1.70 -4.63
CA LYS A 161 -6.12 1.79 -6.09
C LYS A 161 -6.59 3.18 -6.53
N GLU A 162 -6.70 3.41 -7.83
CA GLU A 162 -7.27 4.68 -8.35
C GLU A 162 -8.67 4.97 -7.76
N GLY A 163 -8.93 6.24 -7.43
CA GLY A 163 -10.23 6.73 -6.96
C GLY A 163 -10.43 6.74 -5.45
N ILE A 164 -9.52 6.15 -4.66
CA ILE A 164 -9.60 6.16 -3.19
C ILE A 164 -8.86 7.36 -2.58
N THR A 165 -9.19 7.66 -1.32
CA THR A 165 -8.32 8.48 -0.45
C THR A 165 -7.82 7.64 0.72
N LEU A 166 -6.50 7.52 0.83
CA LEU A 166 -5.79 6.83 1.90
C LEU A 166 -5.36 7.84 2.98
N PHE A 167 -5.57 7.51 4.24
CA PHE A 167 -5.17 8.30 5.40
C PHE A 167 -4.00 7.63 6.10
N LEU A 168 -2.87 8.35 6.17
CA LEU A 168 -1.63 7.91 6.82
C LEU A 168 -1.29 8.84 7.98
N PRO A 169 -0.61 8.33 9.02
CA PRO A 169 -0.22 9.19 10.14
C PRO A 169 0.89 10.15 9.72
N VAL A 170 0.88 11.36 10.25
CA VAL A 170 2.04 12.25 10.24
C VAL A 170 2.76 12.08 11.58
N ASN A 171 3.88 11.37 11.58
CA ASN A 171 4.66 11.12 12.80
C ASN A 171 5.88 12.05 12.93
N VAL A 172 6.23 12.76 11.85
CA VAL A 172 7.38 13.66 11.73
C VAL A 172 6.99 14.87 10.88
N SER A 173 7.69 16.00 11.05
CA SER A 173 7.44 17.20 10.24
C SER A 173 7.63 16.87 8.75
N GLY A 174 6.66 17.31 7.95
CA GLY A 174 6.61 17.05 6.51
C GLY A 174 6.06 15.70 6.11
N ALA A 175 5.73 14.81 7.07
CA ALA A 175 5.30 13.42 6.89
C ALA A 175 6.32 12.47 6.22
N LEU A 176 7.09 12.95 5.24
CA LEU A 176 8.05 12.18 4.45
C LEU A 176 7.40 11.00 3.73
N LEU A 177 6.44 11.28 2.85
CA LEU A 177 5.72 10.27 2.07
C LEU A 177 6.61 9.63 1.01
N ALA A 178 6.69 8.31 0.96
CA ALA A 178 7.35 7.57 -0.12
C ALA A 178 6.47 6.42 -0.62
N ILE A 179 6.60 6.11 -1.92
CA ILE A 179 5.70 5.20 -2.64
C ILE A 179 6.46 4.37 -3.67
N GLY A 180 6.17 3.08 -3.77
CA GLY A 180 6.77 2.17 -4.74
C GLY A 180 5.87 0.97 -4.99
N ASP A 181 6.48 -0.07 -5.56
CA ASP A 181 5.89 -1.42 -5.58
C ASP A 181 4.47 -1.46 -6.16
N VAL A 182 4.33 -1.05 -7.42
CA VAL A 182 3.02 -1.07 -8.08
C VAL A 182 2.80 -2.42 -8.73
N HIS A 183 1.61 -2.98 -8.52
CA HIS A 183 1.19 -4.21 -9.18
C HIS A 183 0.19 -3.92 -10.29
N ALA A 184 0.41 -4.54 -11.45
CA ALA A 184 -0.55 -4.57 -12.54
C ALA A 184 -1.81 -5.38 -12.15
N ALA A 185 -1.59 -6.46 -11.40
CA ALA A 185 -2.61 -7.28 -10.80
C ALA A 185 -2.08 -7.98 -9.53
N MET A 186 -2.89 -8.03 -8.49
CA MET A 186 -2.61 -8.77 -7.25
C MET A 186 -3.91 -9.14 -6.53
N ALA A 187 -3.97 -10.33 -5.94
CA ALA A 187 -5.13 -10.80 -5.20
C ALA A 187 -4.87 -10.81 -3.69
N ASP A 188 -5.94 -10.88 -2.90
CA ASP A 188 -5.82 -11.00 -1.44
C ASP A 188 -4.98 -12.22 -1.06
N GLY A 189 -3.99 -11.99 -0.21
CA GLY A 189 -3.05 -12.98 0.30
C GLY A 189 -1.68 -12.93 -0.35
N GLU A 190 -1.56 -12.48 -1.60
CA GLU A 190 -0.28 -12.40 -2.33
C GLU A 190 0.57 -13.68 -2.19
N VAL A 191 -0.08 -14.84 -2.36
CA VAL A 191 0.43 -16.10 -1.80
C VAL A 191 1.77 -16.56 -2.38
N SER A 192 2.21 -16.05 -3.53
CA SER A 192 3.47 -16.46 -4.17
C SER A 192 4.68 -15.63 -3.77
N VAL A 193 4.55 -14.64 -2.89
CA VAL A 193 5.55 -13.60 -2.49
C VAL A 193 5.57 -12.33 -3.33
N SER A 194 4.88 -12.31 -4.47
CA SER A 194 4.84 -11.13 -5.34
C SER A 194 3.50 -11.00 -6.04
N GLY A 195 3.09 -9.76 -6.29
CA GLY A 195 2.10 -9.42 -7.28
C GLY A 195 2.70 -9.40 -8.70
N ALA A 196 1.94 -8.88 -9.66
CA ALA A 196 2.46 -8.60 -11.00
C ALA A 196 3.24 -7.28 -11.00
N GLU A 197 4.50 -7.33 -10.59
CA GLU A 197 5.43 -6.21 -10.36
C GLU A 197 5.67 -5.38 -11.60
N VAL A 198 5.45 -4.06 -11.52
CA VAL A 198 5.60 -3.18 -12.70
C VAL A 198 6.00 -1.75 -12.34
N SER A 199 6.92 -1.20 -13.12
CA SER A 199 7.21 0.24 -13.09
C SER A 199 5.96 1.05 -13.39
N SER A 200 5.79 2.20 -12.74
CA SER A 200 4.57 2.97 -12.91
C SER A 200 4.80 4.47 -12.83
N GLN A 201 3.79 5.23 -13.23
CA GLN A 201 3.65 6.65 -12.93
C GLN A 201 2.33 6.87 -12.19
N ILE A 202 2.41 7.48 -11.01
CA ILE A 202 1.28 7.67 -10.09
C ILE A 202 1.01 9.17 -9.96
N THR A 203 -0.24 9.59 -10.14
CA THR A 203 -0.70 10.95 -9.86
C THR A 203 -1.60 10.94 -8.63
N MET A 204 -1.31 11.84 -7.68
CA MET A 204 -2.01 11.89 -6.41
C MET A 204 -2.09 13.32 -5.87
N ARG A 205 -3.13 13.58 -5.08
CA ARG A 205 -3.30 14.80 -4.31
C ARG A 205 -2.94 14.54 -2.85
N LEU A 206 -2.17 15.45 -2.27
CA LEU A 206 -1.68 15.36 -0.89
C LEU A 206 -2.32 16.45 -0.04
N GLN A 207 -3.04 16.08 1.00
CA GLN A 207 -3.72 17.01 1.90
C GLN A 207 -3.43 16.71 3.37
N VAL A 208 -3.08 17.73 4.13
CA VAL A 208 -2.89 17.64 5.58
C VAL A 208 -4.24 17.85 6.26
N VAL A 209 -4.64 16.88 7.07
CA VAL A 209 -5.81 16.93 7.93
C VAL A 209 -5.34 17.23 9.36
N LYS A 210 -5.82 18.36 9.89
CA LYS A 210 -5.50 18.86 11.22
C LYS A 210 -6.53 18.41 12.25
N GLU A 211 -6.11 18.26 13.50
CA GLU A 211 -7.00 18.13 14.67
C GLU A 211 -7.99 16.94 14.58
N LYS A 212 -7.59 15.84 13.94
CA LYS A 212 -8.36 14.59 13.87
C LYS A 212 -7.55 13.45 14.48
N ASN A 213 -8.24 12.49 15.10
CA ASN A 213 -7.62 11.31 15.71
C ASN A 213 -8.13 10.02 15.05
N TRP A 214 -8.32 10.05 13.73
CA TRP A 214 -8.77 8.88 13.00
C TRP A 214 -7.69 7.79 13.05
N PRO A 215 -8.06 6.52 13.24
CA PRO A 215 -7.10 5.43 13.15
C PRO A 215 -6.56 5.32 11.72
N THR A 216 -5.25 5.20 11.61
CA THR A 216 -4.51 5.04 10.35
C THR A 216 -3.65 3.76 10.39
N PRO A 217 -3.37 3.11 9.24
CA PRO A 217 -3.89 3.44 7.92
C PRO A 217 -5.39 3.12 7.78
N SER A 218 -6.11 4.02 7.13
CA SER A 218 -7.51 3.81 6.75
C SER A 218 -7.77 4.44 5.39
N LEU A 219 -8.80 4.00 4.67
CA LEU A 219 -9.15 4.59 3.39
C LEU A 219 -10.66 4.65 3.20
N ILE A 220 -11.06 5.53 2.30
CA ILE A 220 -12.43 5.64 1.79
C ILE A 220 -12.44 5.47 0.28
N SER A 221 -13.34 4.62 -0.21
CA SER A 221 -13.68 4.48 -1.63
C SER A 221 -15.08 5.04 -1.88
N GLU A 222 -15.57 4.93 -3.12
CA GLU A 222 -16.91 5.39 -3.51
C GLU A 222 -18.04 4.64 -2.78
N ASP A 223 -17.77 3.45 -2.24
CA ASP A 223 -18.78 2.52 -1.75
C ASP A 223 -18.53 1.97 -0.33
N LYS A 224 -17.31 2.10 0.22
CA LYS A 224 -16.97 1.57 1.55
C LYS A 224 -15.88 2.38 2.25
N ILE A 225 -15.80 2.18 3.56
CA ILE A 225 -14.69 2.61 4.41
C ILE A 225 -13.92 1.38 4.86
N ILE A 226 -12.60 1.52 4.91
CA ILE A 226 -11.69 0.42 5.23
C ILE A 226 -10.67 0.89 6.28
N THR A 227 -10.48 0.09 7.32
CA THR A 227 -9.33 0.22 8.23
C THR A 227 -8.34 -0.88 7.95
N ILE A 228 -7.05 -0.54 7.88
CA ILE A 228 -5.97 -1.47 7.55
C ILE A 228 -5.07 -1.59 8.78
N ALA A 229 -4.60 -2.79 9.06
CA ALA A 229 -3.63 -3.02 10.11
C ALA A 229 -2.64 -4.12 9.74
N SER A 230 -1.42 -3.97 10.23
CA SER A 230 -0.34 -4.92 10.04
C SER A 230 0.23 -5.32 11.39
N ALA A 231 0.50 -6.61 11.55
CA ALA A 231 1.06 -7.18 12.77
C ALA A 231 1.83 -8.47 12.45
N PRO A 232 2.64 -9.01 13.37
CA PRO A 232 3.35 -10.28 13.15
C PRO A 232 2.44 -11.45 12.76
N THR A 233 1.17 -11.44 13.20
CA THR A 233 0.19 -12.49 12.91
C THR A 233 -1.10 -11.93 12.33
N LEU A 234 -1.81 -12.75 11.54
CA LEU A 234 -3.13 -12.41 11.01
C LEU A 234 -4.16 -12.16 12.13
N ASP A 235 -4.13 -12.93 13.21
CA ASP A 235 -5.03 -12.75 14.35
C ASP A 235 -4.84 -11.38 15.03
N GLU A 236 -3.60 -10.96 15.24
CA GLU A 236 -3.30 -9.64 15.80
C GLU A 236 -3.70 -8.51 14.86
N ALA A 237 -3.35 -8.61 13.57
CA ALA A 237 -3.73 -7.63 12.55
C ALA A 237 -5.26 -7.50 12.44
N SER A 238 -5.97 -8.64 12.44
CA SER A 238 -7.43 -8.71 12.43
C SER A 238 -8.07 -7.97 13.59
N LYS A 239 -7.52 -8.16 14.79
CA LYS A 239 -7.99 -7.48 16.00
C LYS A 239 -7.78 -5.97 15.93
N ILE A 240 -6.63 -5.53 15.41
CA ILE A 240 -6.33 -4.10 15.27
C ILE A 240 -7.23 -3.45 14.22
N ALA A 241 -7.33 -4.03 13.01
CA ALA A 241 -8.19 -3.51 11.94
C ALA A 241 -9.65 -3.38 12.41
N THR A 242 -10.18 -4.40 13.08
CA THR A 242 -11.54 -4.39 13.64
C THR A 242 -11.71 -3.30 14.71
N LYS A 243 -10.76 -3.17 15.64
CA LYS A 243 -10.80 -2.12 16.68
C LYS A 243 -10.79 -0.73 16.07
N ASN A 244 -9.97 -0.51 15.06
CA ASN A 244 -9.89 0.77 14.35
C ASN A 244 -11.25 1.10 13.70
N MET A 245 -11.93 0.12 13.10
CA MET A 245 -13.26 0.35 12.51
C MET A 245 -14.31 0.66 13.58
N VAL A 246 -14.27 -0.04 14.71
CA VAL A 246 -15.15 0.25 15.87
C VAL A 246 -14.94 1.68 16.36
N GLN A 247 -13.68 2.14 16.47
CA GLN A 247 -13.37 3.51 16.85
C GLN A 247 -13.99 4.52 15.87
N LEU A 248 -13.78 4.34 14.56
CA LEU A 248 -14.37 5.22 13.55
C LEU A 248 -15.90 5.29 13.66
N LEU A 249 -16.56 4.15 13.85
CA LEU A 249 -18.02 4.08 14.02
C LEU A 249 -18.49 4.82 15.27
N THR A 250 -17.82 4.64 16.41
CA THR A 250 -18.22 5.29 17.66
C THR A 250 -17.90 6.78 17.69
N ASP A 251 -16.85 7.21 16.99
CA ASP A 251 -16.45 8.62 16.91
C ASP A 251 -17.34 9.40 15.95
N ALA A 252 -17.78 8.79 14.85
CA ALA A 252 -18.56 9.45 13.80
C ALA A 252 -20.08 9.30 13.95
N THR A 253 -20.56 8.38 14.78
CA THR A 253 -21.99 8.11 14.94
C THR A 253 -22.38 8.04 16.42
N ARG A 254 -23.67 7.80 16.71
CA ARG A 254 -24.18 7.69 18.08
C ARG A 254 -24.25 6.25 18.59
N VAL A 255 -23.69 5.28 17.87
CA VAL A 255 -23.72 3.88 18.28
C VAL A 255 -22.77 3.63 19.44
N THR A 256 -23.17 2.75 20.35
CA THR A 256 -22.28 2.24 21.39
C THR A 256 -21.24 1.29 20.81
N THR A 257 -20.15 1.05 21.55
CA THR A 257 -19.13 0.06 21.16
C THR A 257 -19.73 -1.33 20.88
N SER A 258 -20.69 -1.77 21.70
CA SER A 258 -21.35 -3.08 21.51
C SER A 258 -22.18 -3.11 20.22
N GLU A 259 -22.91 -2.03 19.91
CA GLU A 259 -23.68 -1.92 18.66
C GLU A 259 -22.76 -1.85 17.45
N ALA A 260 -21.65 -1.11 17.51
CA ALA A 260 -20.64 -1.10 16.45
C ALA A 260 -20.08 -2.52 16.20
N ILE A 261 -19.72 -3.25 17.25
CA ILE A 261 -19.24 -4.64 17.13
C ILE A 261 -20.32 -5.54 16.51
N MET A 262 -21.59 -5.43 16.96
CA MET A 262 -22.69 -6.20 16.39
C MET A 262 -22.91 -5.86 14.92
N LEU A 263 -22.87 -4.58 14.55
CA LEU A 263 -22.99 -4.12 13.16
C LEU A 263 -21.88 -4.71 12.29
N LEU A 264 -20.62 -4.64 12.74
CA LEU A 264 -19.49 -5.21 12.02
C LEU A 264 -19.61 -6.73 11.86
N SER A 265 -20.18 -7.43 12.83
CA SER A 265 -20.44 -8.88 12.74
C SER A 265 -21.55 -9.22 11.72
N LEU A 266 -22.51 -8.32 11.51
CA LEU A 266 -23.64 -8.53 10.60
C LEU A 266 -23.37 -8.07 9.17
N ALA A 267 -22.56 -7.02 9.01
CA ALA A 267 -22.47 -6.27 7.76
C ALA A 267 -21.05 -5.82 7.40
N GLY A 268 -20.06 -6.10 8.25
CA GLY A 268 -18.67 -5.82 7.99
C GLY A 268 -17.93 -7.04 7.45
N ASP A 269 -16.91 -6.78 6.65
CA ASP A 269 -16.08 -7.80 6.02
C ASP A 269 -14.63 -7.69 6.51
N LEU A 270 -14.15 -8.70 7.23
CA LEU A 270 -12.73 -8.81 7.59
C LEU A 270 -11.99 -9.58 6.49
N ARG A 271 -11.03 -8.93 5.84
CA ARG A 271 -10.35 -9.42 4.62
C ARG A 271 -8.84 -9.36 4.76
N ILE A 272 -8.15 -10.33 4.18
CA ILE A 272 -6.68 -10.37 4.14
C ILE A 272 -6.19 -9.45 3.02
N CYS A 273 -5.09 -8.72 3.26
CA CYS A 273 -4.34 -8.01 2.22
C CYS A 273 -3.21 -8.89 1.69
N GLN A 274 -2.20 -9.19 2.52
CA GLN A 274 -1.14 -10.15 2.23
C GLN A 274 -0.81 -11.03 3.44
N VAL A 275 -0.16 -12.17 3.18
CA VAL A 275 0.34 -13.10 4.22
C VAL A 275 1.83 -13.44 4.12
N VAL A 276 2.58 -12.76 3.25
CA VAL A 276 3.93 -13.18 2.83
C VAL A 276 5.06 -12.29 3.37
N ASP A 277 4.73 -11.09 3.85
CA ASP A 277 5.70 -10.14 4.39
C ASP A 277 6.12 -10.43 5.84
N PRO A 278 7.14 -9.73 6.39
CA PRO A 278 7.52 -9.85 7.80
C PRO A 278 6.36 -9.63 8.78
N ASN A 279 5.48 -8.67 8.48
CA ASN A 279 4.20 -8.50 9.16
C ASN A 279 3.07 -8.83 8.18
N LYS A 280 1.97 -9.43 8.67
CA LYS A 280 0.78 -9.76 7.89
C LYS A 280 -0.19 -8.59 7.92
N THR A 281 -0.86 -8.32 6.80
CA THR A 281 -1.78 -7.18 6.68
C THR A 281 -3.21 -7.65 6.47
N VAL A 282 -4.12 -7.10 7.26
CA VAL A 282 -5.56 -7.37 7.23
C VAL A 282 -6.31 -6.04 7.16
N ARG A 283 -7.49 -6.05 6.56
CA ARG A 283 -8.39 -4.90 6.51
C ARG A 283 -9.80 -5.25 6.96
N MET A 284 -10.46 -4.31 7.61
CA MET A 284 -11.88 -4.38 7.95
C MET A 284 -12.64 -3.42 7.05
N GLU A 285 -13.66 -3.90 6.35
CA GLU A 285 -14.46 -3.12 5.40
C GLU A 285 -15.89 -2.94 5.91
N LEU A 286 -16.47 -1.77 5.71
CA LEU A 286 -17.89 -1.50 5.95
C LEU A 286 -18.49 -0.63 4.84
N PRO A 287 -19.51 -1.09 4.11
CA PRO A 287 -20.17 -0.31 3.06
C PRO A 287 -20.75 1.02 3.56
N LEU A 288 -20.64 2.08 2.73
CA LEU A 288 -21.07 3.44 3.05
C LEU A 288 -22.56 3.57 3.40
N GLN A 289 -23.41 2.65 2.90
CA GLN A 289 -24.85 2.64 3.24
C GLN A 289 -25.14 2.43 4.74
N TYR A 290 -24.19 1.92 5.51
CA TYR A 290 -24.32 1.73 6.96
C TYR A 290 -23.79 2.91 7.78
N TRP A 291 -23.31 3.96 7.12
CA TRP A 291 -22.82 5.17 7.77
C TRP A 291 -23.88 6.27 7.66
N SER A 292 -24.23 6.89 8.78
CA SER A 292 -25.14 8.05 8.78
C SER A 292 -24.47 9.31 8.24
N GLU A 293 -23.15 9.42 8.44
CA GLU A 293 -22.30 10.52 8.01
C GLU A 293 -20.92 9.97 7.62
N ASN A 294 -20.21 10.66 6.72
CA ASN A 294 -18.84 10.27 6.36
C ASN A 294 -17.88 10.65 7.52
N PRO A 295 -17.18 9.68 8.16
CA PRO A 295 -16.30 9.94 9.29
C PRO A 295 -15.08 10.80 8.93
N PHE A 296 -14.77 10.94 7.64
CA PHE A 296 -13.63 11.66 7.13
C PHE A 296 -13.95 13.09 6.65
N LEU A 297 -15.13 13.61 6.98
CA LEU A 297 -15.52 15.01 6.75
C LEU A 297 -15.39 15.89 8.01
#